data_AF-A0A536VHM0-F1
#
_entry.id   AF-A0A536VHM0-F1
#
_cell.length_a   1.000
_cell.length_b   1.000
_cell.length_c   1.000
_cell.angle_alpha   90.00
_cell.angle_beta   90.00
_cell.angle_gamma   90.00
#
_symmetry.space_group_name_H-M   'P 1'
#
loop_
_entity.id
_entity.type
_entity.pdbx_description
1 polymer ?
#
loop_
_entity_poly.entity_id
_entity_poly.type
_entity_poly.pdbx_seq_one_letter_code
_entity_poly.pdbx_strand_id
1 'polypeptide(L)'
;MKSVGSEVSVGHRPLAALLVVVAIAVLREGSEAVLFVYAQAANGSDWIDLVAGVGAGVLGGAAIGLALYLGLLRIPMRYFFTATNWLLLLVAAGMAAQSANFLVQADILPPLGARLWDTSALLSDRSLFGQTLHALIGYDARPAGIQLAFYFVTVVIIVLGMKLWGKPRSRISGAS
;
A
#
# COMPACT_ATOMS: atom_id res chain seq x y z
N MET A 1 5.57 -8.64 42.31
CA MET A 1 6.17 -7.84 41.22
C MET A 1 7.42 -8.44 40.55
N LYS A 2 8.02 -9.53 41.07
CA LYS A 2 9.15 -10.23 40.42
C LYS A 2 8.74 -11.37 39.46
N SER A 3 7.46 -11.76 39.42
CA SER A 3 6.99 -12.92 38.65
C SER A 3 6.65 -12.62 37.18
N VAL A 4 6.34 -11.37 36.83
CA VAL A 4 6.08 -10.99 35.42
C VAL A 4 7.39 -10.84 34.63
N GLY A 5 8.49 -10.54 35.32
CA GLY A 5 9.83 -10.49 34.73
C GLY A 5 10.45 -11.87 34.47
N SER A 6 10.05 -12.91 35.21
CA SER A 6 10.57 -14.27 35.00
C SER A 6 9.82 -15.05 33.92
N GLU A 7 8.59 -14.68 33.56
CA GLU A 7 7.83 -15.34 32.48
C GLU A 7 8.26 -14.91 31.07
N VAL A 8 8.98 -13.79 30.92
CA VAL A 8 9.64 -13.42 29.66
C VAL A 8 11.03 -14.05 29.55
N SER A 9 11.58 -14.57 30.65
CA SER A 9 12.85 -15.31 30.68
C SER A 9 12.70 -16.79 30.30
N VAL A 10 11.46 -17.30 30.16
CA VAL A 10 11.16 -18.67 29.75
C VAL A 10 10.60 -18.61 28.33
N GLY A 11 11.47 -18.83 27.34
CA GLY A 11 11.23 -18.47 25.94
C GLY A 11 10.03 -19.11 25.24
N HIS A 12 9.87 -18.68 23.97
CA HIS A 12 9.10 -19.24 22.84
C HIS A 12 7.87 -18.48 22.33
N ARG A 13 7.98 -17.16 22.10
CA ARG A 13 7.74 -16.70 20.72
C ARG A 13 9.10 -16.52 20.09
N PRO A 14 9.53 -17.47 19.23
CA PRO A 14 10.94 -17.58 18.91
C PRO A 14 11.31 -16.34 18.10
N LEU A 15 12.47 -15.77 18.38
CA LEU A 15 13.10 -14.78 17.49
C LEU A 15 13.09 -15.27 16.04
N ALA A 16 13.09 -16.60 15.84
CA ALA A 16 12.86 -17.25 14.56
C ALA A 16 11.53 -16.88 13.87
N ALA A 17 10.41 -16.72 14.59
CA ALA A 17 9.13 -16.32 13.99
C ALA A 17 9.16 -14.87 13.46
N LEU A 18 9.75 -13.94 14.23
CA LEU A 18 9.95 -12.56 13.77
C LEU A 18 10.94 -12.52 12.60
N LEU A 19 12.03 -13.27 12.68
CA LEU A 19 13.00 -13.43 11.61
C LEU A 19 12.33 -13.93 10.33
N VAL A 20 11.51 -14.98 10.41
CA VAL A 20 10.80 -15.55 9.26
C VAL A 20 9.82 -14.55 8.66
N VAL A 21 9.01 -13.86 9.47
CA VAL A 21 8.06 -12.86 8.98
C VAL A 21 8.78 -11.71 8.27
N VAL A 22 9.85 -11.20 8.87
CA VAL A 22 10.66 -10.13 8.25
C VAL A 22 11.34 -10.64 6.98
N ALA A 23 11.91 -11.85 6.99
CA ALA A 23 12.55 -12.43 5.82
C ALA A 23 11.58 -12.62 4.65
N ILE A 24 10.36 -13.12 4.91
CA ILE A 24 9.32 -13.28 3.89
C ILE A 24 8.87 -11.91 3.36
N ALA A 25 8.67 -10.93 4.24
CA ALA A 25 8.28 -9.59 3.82
C ALA A 25 9.36 -8.95 2.93
N VAL A 26 10.64 -9.01 3.34
CA VAL A 26 11.76 -8.49 2.56
C VAL A 26 11.90 -9.23 1.23
N LEU A 27 11.78 -10.57 1.23
CA LEU A 27 11.84 -11.36 0.01
C LEU A 27 10.73 -10.98 -0.97
N ARG A 28 9.49 -10.81 -0.49
CA ARG A 28 8.35 -10.41 -1.32
C ARG A 28 8.55 -9.01 -1.90
N GLU A 29 8.70 -8.00 -1.04
CA GLU A 29 8.80 -6.60 -1.48
C GLU A 29 10.05 -6.39 -2.36
N GLY A 30 11.16 -7.08 -2.03
CA GLY A 30 12.38 -7.08 -2.85
C GLY A 30 12.19 -7.75 -4.22
N SER A 31 11.45 -8.87 -4.28
CA SER A 31 11.13 -9.54 -5.56
C SER A 31 10.24 -8.66 -6.44
N GLU A 32 9.24 -8.00 -5.86
CA GLU A 32 8.39 -7.04 -6.56
C GLU A 32 9.25 -5.90 -7.15
N ALA A 33 10.15 -5.30 -6.36
CA ALA A 33 11.04 -4.24 -6.84
C ALA A 33 11.97 -4.69 -7.98
N VAL A 34 12.57 -5.89 -7.89
CA VAL A 34 13.42 -6.44 -8.96
C VAL A 34 12.61 -6.71 -10.22
N LEU A 35 11.40 -7.27 -10.08
CA LEU A 35 10.52 -7.53 -11.21
C LEU A 35 10.08 -6.23 -11.90
N PHE A 36 9.84 -5.14 -11.15
CA PHE A 36 9.55 -3.83 -11.73
C PHE A 36 10.72 -3.28 -12.54
N VAL A 37 11.95 -3.33 -12.01
CA VAL A 37 13.14 -2.87 -12.73
C VAL A 37 13.38 -3.72 -13.98
N TYR A 38 13.20 -5.03 -13.87
CA TYR A 38 13.32 -5.95 -15.00
C TYR A 38 12.26 -5.69 -16.08
N ALA A 39 10.99 -5.49 -15.69
CA ALA A 39 9.91 -5.17 -16.62
C ALA A 39 10.17 -3.86 -17.36
N GLN A 40 10.69 -2.84 -16.67
CA GLN A 40 11.09 -1.58 -17.31
C GLN A 40 12.24 -1.78 -18.31
N ALA A 41 13.27 -2.54 -17.93
CA ALA A 41 14.36 -2.87 -18.84
C ALA A 41 13.87 -3.65 -20.08
N ALA A 42 12.93 -4.58 -19.90
CA ALA A 42 12.32 -5.33 -20.99
C ALA A 42 11.46 -4.45 -21.92
N ASN A 43 10.89 -3.36 -21.40
CA ASN A 43 10.14 -2.36 -22.17
C ASN A 43 11.03 -1.38 -22.96
N GLY A 44 12.36 -1.55 -22.95
CA GLY A 44 13.29 -0.77 -23.78
C GLY A 44 13.70 0.58 -23.19
N SER A 45 13.60 0.76 -21.87
CA SER A 45 14.11 1.96 -21.20
C SER A 45 15.64 2.03 -21.26
N ASP A 46 16.19 3.24 -21.47
CA ASP A 46 17.63 3.47 -21.48
C ASP A 46 18.29 3.12 -20.13
N TRP A 47 19.48 2.55 -20.18
CA TRP A 47 20.22 2.11 -18.98
C TRP A 47 20.51 3.25 -18.00
N ILE A 48 20.76 4.46 -18.52
CA ILE A 48 21.02 5.66 -17.72
C ILE A 48 19.76 6.03 -16.92
N ASP A 49 18.59 6.00 -17.56
CA ASP A 49 17.31 6.33 -16.92
C ASP A 49 16.94 5.30 -15.85
N LEU A 50 17.22 4.02 -16.10
CA LEU A 50 17.02 2.95 -15.12
C LEU A 50 17.87 3.15 -13.87
N VAL A 51 19.18 3.36 -14.02
CA VAL A 51 20.10 3.55 -12.89
C VAL A 51 19.77 4.84 -12.13
N ALA A 52 19.46 5.92 -12.84
CA ALA A 52 19.05 7.17 -12.25
C ALA A 52 17.73 7.02 -11.47
N GLY A 53 16.74 6.32 -12.05
CA GLY A 53 15.45 6.06 -11.41
C GLY A 53 15.57 5.19 -10.16
N VAL A 54 16.33 4.10 -10.22
CA VAL A 54 16.62 3.24 -9.05
C VAL A 54 17.36 4.03 -7.98
N GLY A 55 18.40 4.78 -8.35
CA GLY A 55 19.16 5.61 -7.41
C GLY A 55 18.30 6.67 -6.73
N ALA A 56 17.48 7.39 -7.50
CA ALA A 56 16.54 8.37 -6.97
C ALA A 56 15.48 7.72 -6.08
N GLY A 57 14.98 6.54 -6.43
CA GLY A 57 14.03 5.77 -5.63
C GLY A 57 14.60 5.34 -4.29
N VAL A 58 15.83 4.82 -4.27
CA VAL A 58 16.52 4.42 -3.02
C VAL A 58 16.78 5.63 -2.13
N LEU A 59 17.28 6.74 -2.69
CA LEU A 59 17.52 7.97 -1.94
C LEU A 59 16.23 8.58 -1.40
N GLY A 60 15.19 8.64 -2.23
CA GLY A 60 13.86 9.14 -1.84
C GLY A 60 13.22 8.28 -0.76
N GLY A 61 13.28 6.95 -0.91
CA GLY A 61 12.79 6.00 0.09
C GLY A 61 13.53 6.10 1.42
N ALA A 62 14.86 6.22 1.38
CA ALA A 62 15.68 6.43 2.58
C ALA A 62 15.34 7.77 3.27
N ALA A 63 15.17 8.85 2.49
CA ALA A 63 14.80 10.16 3.01
C ALA A 63 13.41 10.16 3.66
N ILE A 64 12.40 9.55 3.00
CA ILE A 64 11.05 9.40 3.55
C ILE A 64 11.09 8.51 4.80
N GLY A 65 11.81 7.39 4.77
CA GLY A 65 11.97 6.50 5.91
C GLY A 65 12.58 7.21 7.12
N LEU A 66 13.62 8.04 6.90
CA LEU A 66 14.22 8.87 7.94
C LEU A 66 13.24 9.94 8.43
N ALA A 67 12.51 10.61 7.54
CA ALA A 67 11.51 11.61 7.90
C ALA A 67 10.37 10.99 8.74
N LEU A 68 9.93 9.78 8.39
CA LEU A 68 8.94 9.04 9.18
C LEU A 68 9.50 8.63 10.54
N TYR A 69 10.75 8.13 10.59
CA TYR A 69 11.41 7.80 11.85
C TYR A 69 11.49 9.02 12.79
N LEU A 70 11.92 10.17 12.26
CA LEU A 70 12.00 11.43 13.02
C LEU A 70 10.61 11.99 13.36
N GLY A 71 9.63 11.85 12.47
CA GLY A 71 8.26 12.28 12.67
C GLY A 71 7.53 11.46 13.74
N LEU A 72 7.82 10.16 13.82
CA LEU A 72 7.27 9.24 14.82
C LEU A 72 7.75 9.59 16.24
N LEU A 73 8.92 10.23 16.37
CA LEU A 73 9.43 10.74 17.64
C LEU A 73 8.70 12.00 18.12
N ARG A 74 7.98 12.72 17.24
CA ARG A 74 7.27 13.97 17.56
C ARG A 74 5.74 13.88 17.53
N ILE A 75 5.18 13.00 16.70
CA ILE A 75 3.73 12.93 16.43
C ILE A 75 3.09 11.79 17.25
N PRO A 76 1.88 11.98 17.82
CA PRO A 76 1.17 10.89 18.48
C PRO A 76 0.90 9.75 17.50
N MET A 77 1.34 8.54 17.86
CA MET A 77 1.17 7.30 17.07
C MET A 77 -0.22 7.09 16.47
N ARG A 78 -1.28 7.57 17.16
CA ARG A 78 -2.68 7.47 16.70
C ARG A 78 -2.90 8.10 15.33
N TYR A 79 -2.30 9.26 15.06
CA TYR A 79 -2.45 9.95 13.78
C TYR A 79 -1.69 9.22 12.68
N PHE A 80 -0.49 8.72 12.99
CA PHE A 80 0.31 7.93 12.06
C PHE A 80 -0.43 6.66 11.61
N PHE A 81 -0.94 5.85 12.55
CA PHE A 81 -1.68 4.64 12.20
C PHE A 81 -2.96 4.93 11.43
N THR A 82 -3.66 6.01 11.75
CA THR A 82 -4.88 6.41 11.03
C THR A 82 -4.56 6.81 9.59
N ALA A 83 -3.50 7.61 9.39
CA ALA A 83 -3.06 8.02 8.06
C ALA A 83 -2.59 6.83 7.21
N THR A 84 -1.76 5.95 7.77
CA THR A 84 -1.27 4.75 7.06
C THR A 84 -2.41 3.80 6.72
N ASN A 85 -3.38 3.59 7.61
CA ASN A 85 -4.54 2.74 7.30
C ASN A 85 -5.40 3.32 6.16
N TRP A 86 -5.63 4.63 6.15
CA TRP A 86 -6.32 5.28 5.04
C TRP A 86 -5.54 5.14 3.74
N LEU A 87 -4.22 5.33 3.79
CA LEU A 87 -3.37 5.16 2.61
C LEU A 87 -3.44 3.73 2.07
N LEU A 88 -3.28 2.72 2.93
CA LEU A 88 -3.37 1.31 2.54
C LEU A 88 -4.74 0.95 1.94
N LEU A 89 -5.81 1.53 2.48
CA LEU A 89 -7.16 1.37 1.93
C LEU A 89 -7.25 1.93 0.51
N LEU A 90 -6.72 3.12 0.26
CA LEU A 90 -6.73 3.75 -1.07
C LEU A 90 -5.89 2.95 -2.07
N VAL A 91 -4.70 2.47 -1.67
CA VAL A 91 -3.85 1.61 -2.50
C VAL A 91 -4.59 0.32 -2.87
N ALA A 92 -5.23 -0.34 -1.90
CA ALA A 92 -5.99 -1.57 -2.15
C ALA A 92 -7.15 -1.34 -3.12
N ALA A 93 -7.89 -0.24 -2.95
CA ALA A 93 -8.97 0.14 -3.86
C ALA A 93 -8.47 0.45 -5.28
N GLY A 94 -7.33 1.12 -5.40
CA GLY A 94 -6.66 1.40 -6.68
C GLY A 94 -6.23 0.13 -7.40
N MET A 95 -5.60 -0.82 -6.68
CA MET A 95 -5.23 -2.11 -7.26
C MET A 95 -6.45 -2.92 -7.73
N ALA A 96 -7.54 -2.91 -6.96
CA ALA A 96 -8.78 -3.58 -7.34
C ALA A 96 -9.40 -2.97 -8.63
N ALA A 97 -9.40 -1.64 -8.74
CA ALA A 97 -9.84 -0.95 -9.95
C ALA A 97 -8.96 -1.31 -11.16
N GLN A 98 -7.64 -1.38 -10.98
CA GLN A 98 -6.71 -1.80 -12.03
C GLN A 98 -6.92 -3.27 -12.45
N SER A 99 -7.14 -4.17 -11.49
CA SER A 99 -7.49 -5.57 -11.80
C SER A 99 -8.80 -5.67 -12.58
N ALA A 100 -9.81 -4.86 -12.23
CA ALA A 100 -11.06 -4.80 -13.00
C ALA A 100 -10.82 -4.33 -14.44
N ASN A 101 -9.90 -3.39 -14.66
CA ASN A 101 -9.49 -2.97 -16.00
C ASN A 101 -8.90 -4.14 -16.80
N PHE A 102 -8.02 -4.95 -16.20
CA PHE A 102 -7.48 -6.14 -16.87
C PHE A 102 -8.56 -7.16 -17.22
N LEU A 103 -9.59 -7.34 -16.38
CA LEU A 103 -10.74 -8.20 -16.67
C LEU A 103 -11.60 -7.70 -17.84
N VAL A 104 -11.73 -6.38 -17.98
CA VAL A 104 -12.42 -5.77 -19.12
C VAL A 104 -11.60 -5.93 -20.40
N GLN A 105 -10.28 -5.76 -20.33
CA GLN A 105 -9.38 -5.98 -21.47
C GLN A 105 -9.36 -7.45 -21.91
N ALA A 106 -9.57 -8.38 -20.98
CA ALA A 106 -9.71 -9.81 -21.25
C ALA A 106 -11.12 -10.21 -21.76
N ASP A 107 -12.01 -9.25 -22.00
CA ASP A 107 -13.40 -9.44 -22.46
C ASP A 107 -14.27 -10.24 -21.48
N ILE A 108 -13.85 -10.37 -20.22
CA ILE A 108 -14.59 -11.09 -19.15
C ILE A 108 -15.67 -10.20 -18.56
N LEU A 109 -15.41 -8.89 -18.44
CA LEU A 109 -16.35 -7.90 -17.89
C LEU A 109 -16.74 -6.88 -18.96
N PRO A 110 -18.04 -6.57 -19.14
CA PRO A 110 -18.46 -5.49 -20.01
C PRO A 110 -17.95 -4.15 -19.46
N PRO A 111 -17.41 -3.25 -20.30
CA PRO A 111 -17.06 -1.91 -19.89
C PRO A 111 -18.35 -1.14 -19.58
N LEU A 112 -18.82 -1.20 -18.32
CA LEU A 112 -19.95 -0.39 -17.87
C LEU A 112 -19.56 1.10 -17.99
N GLY A 113 -20.04 1.76 -19.04
CA GLY A 113 -19.80 3.17 -19.34
C GLY A 113 -18.42 3.44 -19.96
N ALA A 114 -18.40 3.87 -21.22
CA ALA A 114 -17.20 4.39 -21.85
C ALA A 114 -16.76 5.67 -21.11
N ARG A 115 -15.58 5.61 -20.45
CA ARG A 115 -14.80 6.74 -19.89
C ARG A 115 -15.67 7.86 -19.30
N LEU A 116 -16.05 7.72 -18.03
CA LEU A 116 -17.03 8.59 -17.37
C LEU A 116 -16.55 10.04 -17.19
N TRP A 117 -15.23 10.28 -17.13
CA TRP A 117 -14.66 11.60 -16.91
C TRP A 117 -13.28 11.72 -17.59
N ASP A 118 -12.92 12.92 -18.05
CA ASP A 118 -11.58 13.24 -18.58
C ASP A 118 -10.97 14.38 -17.75
N THR A 119 -10.06 14.05 -16.82
CA THR A 119 -9.38 15.03 -15.96
C THR A 119 -7.97 15.37 -16.49
N SER A 120 -7.62 14.92 -17.70
CA SER A 120 -6.30 15.11 -18.31
C SER A 120 -5.90 16.58 -18.52
N ALA A 121 -6.88 17.50 -18.53
CA ALA A 121 -6.66 18.93 -18.64
C ALA A 121 -6.16 19.60 -17.35
N LEU A 122 -6.40 19.01 -16.18
CA LEU A 122 -6.01 19.56 -14.87
C LEU A 122 -4.80 18.85 -14.26
N LEU A 123 -4.65 17.54 -14.51
CA LEU A 123 -3.51 16.73 -14.05
C LEU A 123 -3.14 15.73 -15.16
N SER A 124 -1.99 15.91 -15.79
CA SER A 124 -1.51 14.96 -16.80
C SER A 124 -0.86 13.75 -16.14
N ASP A 125 -1.17 12.55 -16.62
CA ASP A 125 -0.57 11.26 -16.18
C ASP A 125 0.96 11.18 -16.40
N ARG A 126 1.53 12.15 -17.13
CA ARG A 126 2.97 12.25 -17.37
C ARG A 126 3.71 13.10 -16.33
N SER A 127 3.00 13.81 -15.45
CA SER A 127 3.63 14.54 -14.36
C SER A 127 4.04 13.59 -13.23
N LEU A 128 5.20 13.83 -12.61
CA LEU A 128 5.68 13.05 -11.45
C LEU A 128 4.64 13.00 -10.32
N PHE A 129 3.84 14.07 -10.18
CA PHE A 129 2.77 14.13 -9.19
C PHE A 129 1.55 13.28 -9.59
N GLY A 130 1.17 13.26 -10.87
CA GLY A 130 0.11 12.39 -11.39
C GLY A 130 0.46 10.90 -11.26
N GLN A 131 1.71 10.53 -11.54
CA GLN A 131 2.17 9.14 -11.41
C GLN A 131 2.24 8.66 -9.95
N THR A 132 2.66 9.53 -9.02
CA THR A 132 2.63 9.19 -7.59
C THR A 132 1.19 9.07 -7.09
N LEU A 133 0.28 9.94 -7.52
CA LEU A 133 -1.16 9.81 -7.20
C LEU A 133 -1.79 8.55 -7.80
N HIS A 134 -1.44 8.21 -9.05
CA HIS A 134 -1.87 6.98 -9.68
C HIS A 134 -1.41 5.76 -8.88
N ALA A 135 -0.14 5.74 -8.45
CA ALA A 135 0.42 4.65 -7.66
C ALA A 135 -0.16 4.56 -6.23
N LEU A 136 -0.41 5.70 -5.56
CA LEU A 136 -0.85 5.74 -4.16
C LEU A 136 -2.37 5.65 -3.99
N ILE A 137 -3.14 6.23 -4.91
CA ILE A 137 -4.59 6.38 -4.78
C ILE A 137 -5.34 5.59 -5.88
N GLY A 138 -4.65 5.14 -6.92
CA GLY A 138 -5.31 4.57 -8.11
C GLY A 138 -5.99 5.65 -8.96
N TYR A 139 -5.51 6.89 -8.90
CA TYR A 139 -6.04 7.99 -9.70
C TYR A 139 -5.82 7.72 -11.18
N ASP A 140 -6.89 7.49 -11.93
CA ASP A 140 -6.86 7.38 -13.39
C ASP A 140 -7.52 8.65 -13.97
N ALA A 141 -6.87 9.28 -14.96
CA ALA A 141 -7.42 10.47 -15.61
C ALA A 141 -8.67 10.15 -16.45
N ARG A 142 -8.91 8.87 -16.79
CA ARG A 142 -10.04 8.40 -17.62
C ARG A 142 -10.64 7.08 -17.11
N PRO A 143 -11.25 7.07 -15.91
CA PRO A 143 -11.75 5.84 -15.33
C PRO A 143 -12.97 5.31 -16.10
N ALA A 144 -12.97 4.01 -16.38
CA ALA A 144 -14.18 3.31 -16.83
C ALA A 144 -15.15 3.14 -15.64
N GLY A 145 -16.47 3.14 -15.89
CA GLY A 145 -17.45 3.06 -14.78
C GLY A 145 -17.31 1.80 -13.93
N ILE A 146 -16.84 0.71 -14.52
CA ILE A 146 -16.52 -0.55 -13.83
C ILE A 146 -15.34 -0.42 -12.85
N GLN A 147 -14.32 0.36 -13.19
CA GLN A 147 -13.17 0.60 -12.30
C GLN A 147 -13.60 1.40 -11.07
N LEU A 148 -14.43 2.43 -11.29
CA LEU A 148 -14.98 3.25 -10.21
C LEU A 148 -15.90 2.41 -9.30
N ALA A 149 -16.71 1.52 -9.86
CA ALA A 149 -17.53 0.59 -9.09
C ALA A 149 -16.66 -0.34 -8.22
N PHE A 150 -15.61 -0.96 -8.78
CA PHE A 150 -14.69 -1.81 -8.02
C PHE A 150 -13.94 -1.05 -6.94
N TYR A 151 -13.53 0.19 -7.23
CA TYR A 151 -12.92 1.08 -6.24
C TYR A 151 -13.86 1.31 -5.05
N PHE A 152 -15.08 1.79 -5.30
CA PHE A 152 -16.05 2.09 -4.25
C PHE A 152 -16.49 0.83 -3.50
N VAL A 153 -16.72 -0.29 -4.19
CA VAL A 153 -17.07 -1.56 -3.55
C VAL A 153 -15.95 -2.01 -2.61
N THR A 154 -14.69 -1.92 -3.04
CA THR A 154 -13.53 -2.29 -2.21
C THR A 154 -13.44 -1.40 -0.97
N VAL A 155 -13.59 -0.08 -1.14
CA VAL A 155 -13.62 0.87 -0.01
C VAL A 155 -14.75 0.53 0.96
N VAL A 156 -15.97 0.33 0.45
CA VAL A 156 -17.15 0.03 1.26
C VAL A 156 -16.95 -1.27 2.03
N ILE A 157 -16.46 -2.34 1.39
CA ILE A 157 -16.19 -3.63 2.03
C ILE A 157 -15.14 -3.47 3.15
N ILE A 158 -14.02 -2.79 2.89
CA ILE A 158 -12.95 -2.61 3.88
C ILE A 158 -13.46 -1.78 5.06
N VAL A 159 -14.18 -0.67 4.81
CA VAL A 159 -14.72 0.19 5.87
C VAL A 159 -15.79 -0.53 6.70
N LEU A 160 -16.71 -1.27 6.06
CA LEU A 160 -17.69 -2.09 6.77
C LEU A 160 -17.00 -3.17 7.60
N GLY A 161 -16.01 -3.87 7.04
CA GLY A 161 -15.21 -4.86 7.76
C GLY A 161 -14.52 -4.26 8.99
N MET A 162 -13.89 -3.10 8.83
CA MET A 162 -13.28 -2.36 9.95
C MET A 162 -14.31 -1.98 11.01
N LYS A 163 -15.52 -1.55 10.63
CA LYS A 163 -16.56 -1.13 11.58
C LYS A 163 -17.23 -2.32 12.29
N LEU A 164 -17.37 -3.46 11.61
CA LEU A 164 -17.99 -4.67 12.12
C LEU A 164 -17.05 -5.48 13.03
N TRP A 165 -15.77 -5.57 12.68
CA TRP A 165 -14.76 -6.33 13.45
C TRP A 165 -13.85 -5.48 14.35
N GLY A 166 -13.84 -4.16 14.20
CA GLY A 166 -13.02 -3.24 14.99
C GLY A 166 -13.49 -3.00 16.44
N LYS A 167 -14.38 -3.84 16.99
CA LYS A 167 -14.78 -3.72 18.40
C LYS A 167 -13.54 -3.92 19.28
N PRO A 168 -13.17 -2.93 20.13
CA PRO A 168 -11.98 -3.05 20.96
C PRO A 168 -12.13 -4.27 21.86
N ARG A 169 -11.15 -5.19 21.79
CA ARG A 169 -11.02 -6.28 22.76
C ARG A 169 -11.07 -5.66 24.15
N SER A 170 -12.18 -5.87 24.85
CA SER A 170 -12.39 -5.41 26.21
C SER A 170 -11.18 -5.80 27.05
N ARG A 171 -10.49 -4.78 27.55
CA ARG A 171 -9.37 -4.88 28.49
C ARG A 171 -9.78 -5.87 29.57
N ILE A 172 -9.03 -6.97 29.71
CA ILE A 172 -9.26 -7.98 30.74
C ILE A 172 -9.18 -7.25 32.09
N SER A 173 -10.35 -6.98 32.68
CA SER A 173 -10.51 -6.58 34.07
C SER A 173 -10.61 -7.86 34.87
N GLY A 174 -9.72 -8.04 35.84
CA GLY A 174 -9.75 -9.20 36.73
C GLY A 174 -8.39 -9.55 37.29
N ALA A 175 -7.78 -8.63 38.02
CA ALA A 175 -6.87 -8.97 39.10
C ALA A 175 -7.63 -8.74 40.40
N SER A 176 -7.89 -9.81 41.14
CA SER A 176 -8.08 -9.83 42.59
C SER A 176 -7.79 -11.23 43.07
#